data_AF-A0A165S5L3-F1
#
_entry.id   AF-A0A165S5L3-F1
#
_cell.length_a   1.000
_cell.length_b   1.000
_cell.length_c   1.000
_cell.angle_alpha   90.00
_cell.angle_beta   90.00
_cell.angle_gamma   90.00
#
_symmetry.space_group_name_H-M   'P 1'
#
loop_
_entity.id
_entity.type
_entity.pdbx_description
1 polymer ?
#
loop_
_entity_poly.entity_id
_entity_poly.type
_entity_poly.pdbx_seq_one_letter_code
_entity_poly.pdbx_strand_id
1 'polypeptide(L)' 'MAVNYFRTAANLGDADAQQDLAFCLANGKGCKKDKREAAKWYRAAVAQGASDVGLAWIYKDKYR' A
#
# COMPACT_ATOMS: atom_id res chain seq x y z
N MET A 1 14.62 -4.56 6.22
CA MET A 1 14.34 -3.57 7.29
C MET A 1 13.39 -2.45 6.88
N ALA A 2 13.29 -2.03 5.61
CA ALA A 2 12.38 -0.94 5.20
C ALA A 2 10.87 -1.25 5.39
N VAL A 3 10.42 -2.46 5.06
CA VAL A 3 9.00 -2.86 5.13
C VAL A 3 8.45 -2.82 6.57
N ASN A 4 9.26 -3.14 7.57
CA ASN A 4 8.83 -3.06 8.97
C ASN A 4 8.62 -1.61 9.42
N TYR A 5 9.48 -0.67 9.00
CA TYR A 5 9.29 0.76 9.31
C TYR A 5 8.02 1.30 8.66
N PHE A 6 7.79 0.97 7.39
CA PHE A 6 6.55 1.34 6.70
C PHE A 6 5.32 0.72 7.38
N ARG A 7 5.42 -0.51 7.91
CA ARG A 7 4.31 -1.15 8.64
C ARG A 7 3.97 -0.43 9.93
N THR A 8 4.98 0.00 10.67
CA THR A 8 4.77 0.78 11.90
C THR A 8 4.17 2.15 11.56
N ALA A 9 4.71 2.87 10.58
CA ALA A 9 4.17 4.17 10.17
C ALA A 9 2.76 4.06 9.56
N ALA A 10 2.51 3.03 8.75
CA ALA A 10 1.19 2.74 8.21
C ALA A 10 0.14 2.46 9.30
N ASN A 11 0.54 1.77 10.36
CA ASN A 11 -0.30 1.55 11.55
C ASN A 11 -0.54 2.83 12.35
N LEU A 12 0.37 3.79 12.30
CA LEU A 12 0.20 5.12 12.91
C LEU A 12 -0.74 6.04 12.10
N GLY A 13 -1.23 5.56 10.95
CA GLY A 13 -2.13 6.31 10.08
C GLY A 13 -1.42 7.14 9.01
N ASP A 14 -0.09 7.04 8.90
CA ASP A 14 0.67 7.74 7.86
C ASP A 14 0.29 7.20 6.47
N ALA A 15 -0.36 8.03 5.67
CA ALA A 15 -0.87 7.63 4.37
C ALA A 15 0.24 7.38 3.33
N ASP A 16 1.36 8.11 3.43
CA ASP A 16 2.52 7.89 2.57
C ASP A 16 3.15 6.53 2.89
N ALA A 17 3.28 6.20 4.18
CA ALA A 17 3.76 4.90 4.60
C ALA A 17 2.81 3.74 4.20
N GLN A 18 1.49 3.96 4.27
CA GLN A 18 0.51 2.99 3.78
C GLN A 18 0.68 2.74 2.28
N GLN A 19 0.94 3.79 1.49
CA GLN A 19 1.17 3.69 0.05
C GLN A 19 2.47 2.93 -0.26
N ASP A 20 3.57 3.26 0.42
CA ASP A 20 4.87 2.61 0.21
C ASP A 20 4.85 1.14 0.62
N LEU A 21 4.17 0.83 1.74
CA LEU A 21 3.96 -0.54 2.17
C LEU A 21 3.15 -1.34 1.14
N ALA A 22 2.06 -0.75 0.63
CA ALA A 22 1.23 -1.36 -0.38
C ALA A 22 2.03 -1.62 -1.68
N PHE A 23 2.87 -0.67 -2.09
CA PHE A 23 3.72 -0.81 -3.27
C PHE A 23 4.77 -1.91 -3.09
N CYS A 24 5.40 -1.98 -1.92
CA CYS A 24 6.33 -3.05 -1.54
C CYS A 24 5.66 -4.43 -1.61
N LEU A 25 4.48 -4.58 -1.01
CA LEU A 25 3.70 -5.82 -1.01
C LEU A 25 3.19 -6.21 -2.40
N ALA A 26 2.77 -5.24 -3.22
CA ALA A 26 2.30 -5.46 -4.58
C ALA A 26 3.43 -5.92 -5.53
N ASN A 27 4.64 -5.40 -5.36
CA ASN A 27 5.78 -5.71 -6.21
C ASN A 27 6.69 -6.81 -5.64
N GLY A 28 6.54 -7.18 -4.37
CA GLY A 28 7.45 -8.08 -3.67
C GLY A 28 8.83 -7.47 -3.40
N LYS A 29 8.93 -6.13 -3.33
CA LYS A 29 10.20 -5.45 -3.03
C LYS A 29 10.48 -5.51 -1.53
N GLY A 30 11.42 -6.37 -1.13
CA GLY A 30 11.87 -6.51 0.26
C GLY A 30 10.88 -7.20 1.20
N CYS A 31 9.78 -7.74 0.66
CA CYS A 31 8.81 -8.58 1.38
C CYS A 31 8.16 -9.60 0.43
N LYS A 32 7.49 -10.59 1.02
CA LYS A 32 6.71 -11.56 0.25
C LYS A 32 5.57 -10.82 -0.45
N LYS A 33 5.42 -11.06 -1.75
CA LYS A 33 4.38 -10.43 -2.56
C LYS A 33 3.00 -10.83 -2.04
N ASP A 34 2.23 -9.86 -1.57
CA ASP A 34 0.86 -10.04 -1.13
C ASP A 34 -0.01 -8.92 -1.68
N LYS A 35 -0.67 -9.22 -2.80
CA LYS A 35 -1.60 -8.29 -3.44
C LYS A 35 -2.84 -8.00 -2.58
N ARG A 36 -3.28 -8.95 -1.75
CA ARG A 36 -4.49 -8.77 -0.92
C ARG A 36 -4.18 -7.80 0.21
N GLU A 37 -3.03 -7.94 0.84
CA GLU A 37 -2.58 -7.02 1.87
C GLU A 37 -2.25 -5.64 1.27
N ALA A 38 -1.61 -5.58 0.10
CA ALA A 38 -1.40 -4.33 -0.63
C ALA A 38 -2.71 -3.56 -0.90
N ALA A 39 -3.75 -4.26 -1.37
CA ALA A 39 -5.05 -3.64 -1.63
C ALA A 39 -5.70 -3.07 -0.36
N LYS A 40 -5.51 -3.71 0.81
CA LYS A 40 -6.00 -3.16 2.09
C LYS A 40 -5.31 -1.84 2.42
N TRP A 41 -3.99 -1.79 2.29
CA TRP A 41 -3.20 -0.59 2.59
C TRP A 41 -3.47 0.55 1.61
N TYR A 42 -3.61 0.25 0.31
CA TYR A 42 -4.03 1.26 -0.67
C TYR A 42 -5.43 1.81 -0.36
N ARG A 43 -6.38 0.97 0.05
CA ARG A 43 -7.72 1.43 0.46
C ARG A 43 -7.66 2.33 1.69
N ALA A 44 -6.80 2.01 2.66
CA ALA A 44 -6.60 2.85 3.84
C ALA A 44 -6.03 4.22 3.45
N ALA A 45 -5.02 4.26 2.59
CA ALA A 45 -4.41 5.52 2.13
C ALA A 45 -5.39 6.37 1.30
N VAL A 46 -6.20 5.72 0.45
CA VAL A 46 -7.28 6.36 -0.31
C VAL A 46 -8.38 6.90 0.62
N ALA A 47 -8.76 6.16 1.65
CA ALA A 47 -9.77 6.59 2.61
C ALA A 47 -9.36 7.85 3.38
N GLN A 48 -8.05 8.06 3.55
CA GLN A 48 -7.49 9.29 4.12
C GLN A 48 -7.35 10.43 3.11
N GLY A 49 -7.75 10.23 1.84
CA GLY A 49 -7.68 11.25 0.79
C GLY A 49 -6.26 11.56 0.31
N ALA A 50 -5.28 10.74 0.69
CA ALA A 50 -3.86 11.04 0.51
C ALA A 50 -3.17 10.18 -0.55
N SER A 51 -3.91 9.29 -1.25
CA SER A 51 -3.29 8.39 -2.22
C SER A 51 -4.11 8.23 -3.50
N ASP A 52 -3.85 9.09 -4.48
CA ASP A 52 -4.33 8.92 -5.85
C ASP A 52 -3.71 7.67 -6.51
N VAL A 53 -2.50 7.30 -6.09
CA VAL A 53 -1.76 6.12 -6.58
C VAL A 53 -2.45 4.82 -6.16
N GLY A 54 -3.01 4.77 -4.94
CA GLY A 54 -3.80 3.62 -4.48
C GLY A 54 -5.05 3.40 -5.31
N LEU A 55 -5.72 4.50 -5.70
CA LEU A 55 -6.83 4.46 -6.66
C LEU A 55 -6.37 3.88 -8.00
N ALA A 56 -5.29 4.41 -8.58
CA ALA A 56 -4.76 3.91 -9.86
C ALA A 56 -4.41 2.42 -9.82
N TRP A 57 -3.85 1.92 -8.69
CA TRP A 57 -3.52 0.51 -8.53
C TRP A 57 -4.77 -0.37 -8.43
N ILE A 58 -5.78 0.05 -7.65
CA ILE A 58 -7.07 -0.66 -7.52
C ILE A 58 -7.78 -0.75 -8.87
N TYR A 59 -7.82 0.34 -9.63
CA TYR A 59 -8.41 0.34 -10.96
C TYR A 59 -7.58 -0.54 -11.92
N LYS A 60 -6.26 -0.44 -11.90
CA LYS A 60 -5.38 -1.25 -12.76
C LYS A 60 -5.49 -2.75 -12.48
N ASP A 61 -5.61 -3.19 -11.23
CA ASP A 61 -5.81 -4.62 -10.91
C ASP A 61 -7.21 -5.11 -11.32
N LYS A 62 -8.22 -4.23 -11.30
CA LYS A 62 -9.58 -4.55 -11.76
C LYS A 62 -9.71 -4.66 -13.30
N TYR A 63 -8.88 -3.94 -14.05
CA TYR A 63 -8.91 -3.89 -15.52
C TYR A 63 -7.73 -4.64 -16.18
N ARG A 64 -7.05 -5.54 -15.45
CA ARG A 64 -5.94 -6.35 -15.97
C ARG A 64 -6.37 -7.77 -16.31
#